data_AF-A0A920NB30-F1
#
_entry.id   AF-A0A920NB30-F1
#
_cell.length_a   1.000
_cell.length_b   1.000
_cell.length_c   1.000
_cell.angle_alpha   90.00
_cell.angle_beta   90.00
_cell.angle_gamma   90.00
#
_symmetry.space_group_name_H-M   'P 1'
#
loop_
_entity.id
_entity.type
_entity.pdbx_description
1 polymer ?
#
loop_
_entity_poly.entity_id
_entity_poly.type
_entity_poly.pdbx_seq_one_letter_code
_entity_poly.pdbx_strand_id
1 'polypeptide(L)' 'MLLSRGAVQYVRPDVCLAGGITHTKKIAAIAEANYVEVVPHNPLDR' A
#
# COMPACT_ATOMS: atom_id res chain seq x y z
N MET A 1 -8.83 0.09 -11.42
CA MET A 1 -7.86 0.30 -10.32
C MET A 1 -6.64 1.05 -10.84
N LEU A 2 -6.01 1.90 -10.01
CA LEU A 2 -4.77 2.60 -10.39
C LEU A 2 -3.60 1.62 -10.64
N LEU A 3 -3.53 0.55 -9.85
CA LEU A 3 -2.52 -0.52 -9.98
C LEU A 3 -2.56 -1.21 -11.34
N SER A 4 -3.75 -1.64 -11.78
CA SER A 4 -3.92 -2.31 -13.09
C SER A 4 -3.61 -1.42 -14.30
N ARG A 5 -3.55 -0.10 -14.11
CA ARG A 5 -3.23 0.87 -15.17
C ARG A 5 -1.74 1.22 -15.21
N GLY A 6 -0.92 0.62 -14.33
CA GLY A 6 0.50 0.98 -14.18
C GLY A 6 0.72 2.43 -13.74
N ALA A 7 -0.28 3.05 -13.10
CA ALA A 7 -0.26 4.47 -12.76
C ALA A 7 0.31 4.76 -11.36
N VAL A 8 0.92 3.75 -10.72
CA VAL A 8 1.41 3.82 -9.34
C VAL A 8 2.80 3.17 -9.28
N GLN A 9 3.81 3.91 -8.84
CA GLN A 9 5.15 3.38 -8.57
C GLN A 9 5.28 2.75 -7.18
N TYR A 10 4.59 3.29 -6.17
CA TYR A 10 4.65 2.79 -4.79
C TYR A 10 3.31 2.97 -4.07
N VAL A 11 2.95 2.01 -3.22
CA VAL A 11 1.76 2.07 -2.35
C VAL A 11 2.21 2.38 -0.93
N ARG A 12 1.59 3.39 -0.31
CA ARG A 12 1.87 3.77 1.08
C ARG A 12 0.66 3.56 2.00
N PRO A 13 0.37 2.32 2.43
CA PRO A 13 -0.77 2.09 3.28
C PRO A 13 -0.49 2.59 4.71
N ASP A 14 -1.48 3.25 5.30
CA ASP A 14 -1.49 3.63 6.71
C ASP A 14 -2.24 2.57 7.52
N VAL A 15 -1.59 1.94 8.49
CA VAL A 15 -2.18 0.86 9.29
C VAL A 15 -3.40 1.34 10.09
N CYS A 16 -3.41 2.56 10.59
CA CYS A 16 -4.52 3.09 11.40
C CYS A 16 -5.72 3.43 10.53
N LEU A 17 -5.50 3.97 9.32
CA LEU A 17 -6.57 4.36 8.42
C LEU A 17 -7.10 3.19 7.57
N ALA A 18 -6.24 2.25 7.21
CA ALA A 18 -6.58 1.13 6.33
C ALA A 18 -7.23 -0.06 7.07
N GLY A 19 -7.56 0.07 8.36
CA GLY A 19 -8.25 -0.99 9.13
C GLY A 19 -7.31 -1.98 9.84
N GLY A 20 -6.10 -1.57 10.18
CA GLY A 20 -5.14 -2.37 10.94
C GLY A 20 -4.24 -3.26 10.08
N ILE A 21 -3.45 -4.09 10.76
CA ILE A 21 -2.42 -4.95 10.14
C ILE A 21 -3.02 -5.92 9.12
N THR A 22 -4.14 -6.56 9.44
CA THR A 22 -4.76 -7.59 8.59
C THR A 22 -5.24 -7.01 7.25
N HIS A 23 -5.86 -5.82 7.28
CA HIS A 23 -6.31 -5.16 6.06
C HIS A 23 -5.13 -4.61 5.25
N THR A 24 -4.13 -4.05 5.93
CA THR A 24 -2.90 -3.56 5.29
C THR A 24 -2.15 -4.68 4.56
N LYS A 25 -2.11 -5.90 5.11
CA LYS A 25 -1.54 -7.07 4.44
C LYS A 25 -2.27 -7.43 3.13
N LYS A 26 -3.60 -7.29 3.08
CA LYS A 26 -4.36 -7.51 1.83
C LYS A 26 -4.01 -6.47 0.78
N ILE A 27 -3.86 -5.20 1.20
CA ILE A 27 -3.43 -4.12 0.30
C ILE A 27 -2.03 -4.40 -0.25
N ALA A 28 -1.09 -4.82 0.62
CA ALA A 28 0.25 -5.19 0.22
C ALA A 28 0.25 -6.35 -0.80
N ALA A 29 -0.52 -7.41 -0.55
CA ALA A 29 -0.62 -8.54 -1.48
C ALA A 29 -1.15 -8.12 -2.87
N ILE A 30 -2.09 -7.17 -2.94
CA ILE A 30 -2.60 -6.63 -4.21
C ILE A 30 -1.53 -5.79 -4.91
N ALA A 31 -0.77 -4.97 -4.16
CA ALA A 31 0.32 -4.17 -4.71
C ALA A 31 1.45 -5.05 -5.26
N GLU A 32 1.87 -6.06 -4.50
CA GLU A 32 2.89 -7.05 -4.91
C GLU A 32 2.48 -7.81 -6.17
N ALA A 33 1.20 -8.20 -6.28
CA ALA A 33 0.67 -8.85 -7.49
C ALA A 33 0.72 -7.95 -8.75
N ASN A 34 0.83 -6.64 -8.58
CA ASN A 34 1.00 -5.67 -9.66
C ASN A 34 2.45 -5.18 -9.79
N TYR A 35 3.41 -5.83 -9.11
CA TYR A 35 4.83 -5.44 -9.07
C TYR A 35 5.06 -4.00 -8.59
N VAL A 36 4.21 -3.52 -7.69
CA VAL A 36 4.32 -2.19 -7.08
C VAL A 36 4.91 -2.31 -5.68
N GLU A 37 5.90 -1.48 -5.39
CA GLU A 37 6.58 -1.48 -4.08
C GLU A 37 5.66 -0.97 -2.97
N VAL A 38 5.77 -1.56 -1.77
CA VAL A 38 4.95 -1.20 -0.61
C VAL A 38 5.83 -0.49 0.42
N VAL A 39 5.52 0.77 0.70
CA VAL A 39 6.25 1.61 1.66
C VAL A 39 5.26 2.13 2.71
N PRO A 40 5.14 1.49 3.90
CA PRO A 40 4.19 1.89 4.93
C PRO A 40 4.22 3.39 5.21
N HIS A 41 3.05 3.98 5.39
CA HIS A 41 2.97 5.38 5.81
C HIS A 41 3.56 5.52 7.22
N ASN A 42 4.53 6.43 7.37
CA ASN A 42 5.07 6.83 8.66
C ASN A 42 4.60 8.27 8.96
N PRO A 43 3.62 8.47 9.85
CA PRO A 43 3.09 9.81 10.16
C PRO A 43 4.08 10.71 10.91
N LEU A 44 5.21 10.16 11.37
CA LEU A 44 6.25 10.88 12.11
C LEU A 44 7.47 11.23 11.24
N ASP A 45 7.54 10.72 10.00
CA ASP A 45 8.60 11.13 9.08
C ASP A 45 8.34 12.57 8.62
N ARG A 46 9.37 13.40 8.78
CA ARG A 46 9.42 14.80 8.36
C ARG A 46 10.22 14.91 7.07
#